data_AF-A0A2V8EKI7-F1
#
_entry.id   AF-A0A2V8EKI7-F1
#
_cell.length_a   1.000
_cell.length_b   1.000
_cell.length_c   1.000
_cell.angle_alpha   90.00
_cell.angle_beta   90.00
_cell.angle_gamma   90.00
#
_symmetry.space_group_name_H-M   'P 1'
#
loop_
_entity.id
_entity.type
_entity.pdbx_description
1 polymer ?
#
loop_
_entity_poly.entity_id
_entity_poly.type
_entity_poly.pdbx_seq_one_letter_code
_entity_poly.pdbx_strand_id
1 'polypeptide(L)'
;NTRSVLVSPAGRKRRLLIVEGAPGFEHSFMTRAWAADSGLEVDSVTRKGKNGEGQDTFFVQAGAGRAAALTSGFPAKREQLYAYDALAIANVEGDFFSRGQLAMAADFVAERGGGLLVFGGRSFSQRGLAGTPLEEVLPLEVNDRRGGLVRASLGSIDLPAHNKLTLTPEGELHPIMRIGASVEETRRVWAALPALAASATVGGPRPGATILALTTAPGGGVFPVVAVQPYGRGRSMVFAGEASWRWKMLAPSSDRTYELFWRQAARWLSSAAPDPVAITVPASAEPGDSISVDVDARDAAFAPAPDAVVEATLTKPGGAAETIKLRHADPASGRFTAAIGSDQPGLYRVHAEAKRAGTALGASDRWFYVGGADREFSDPRLNEGFLRRVARNSGGRYVRAADASRIVGWLQASTPQNAAPERRDLWHEPWAFALVVLLLAAEWILRRRWGLR
;
A
#
# COMPACT_ATOMS: atom_id res chain seq x y z
N ASN A 1 22.69 -4.77 19.14
CA ASN A 1 21.65 -4.94 18.09
C ASN A 1 21.41 -3.62 17.38
N THR A 2 22.24 -3.32 16.39
CA THR A 2 22.10 -2.13 15.52
C THR A 2 21.52 -2.57 14.19
N ARG A 3 20.39 -1.97 13.77
CA ARG A 3 19.74 -2.26 12.49
C ARG A 3 19.90 -1.05 11.58
N SER A 4 20.48 -1.25 10.42
CA SER A 4 20.54 -0.23 9.36
C SER A 4 19.35 -0.41 8.44
N VAL A 5 18.62 0.67 8.15
CA VAL A 5 17.47 0.66 7.23
C VAL A 5 17.81 1.59 6.08
N LEU A 6 17.61 1.12 4.85
CA LEU A 6 17.75 1.95 3.67
C LEU A 6 16.59 2.96 3.63
N VAL A 7 16.93 4.24 3.70
CA VAL A 7 16.00 5.33 3.40
C VAL A 7 16.31 5.78 1.97
N SER A 8 15.42 5.47 1.03
CA SER A 8 15.56 5.95 -0.34
C SER A 8 15.52 7.49 -0.37
N PRO A 9 16.27 8.13 -1.27
CA PRO A 9 16.14 9.57 -1.51
C PRO A 9 14.69 9.95 -1.77
N ALA A 10 14.32 11.18 -1.39
CA ALA A 10 13.01 11.71 -1.72
C ALA A 10 12.83 11.64 -3.24
N GLY A 11 11.79 10.91 -3.69
CA GLY A 11 11.43 10.84 -5.10
C GLY A 11 10.95 12.20 -5.62
N ARG A 12 10.28 12.20 -6.77
CA ARG A 12 9.68 13.44 -7.28
C ARG A 12 8.75 14.05 -6.22
N LYS A 13 8.66 15.37 -6.21
CA LYS A 13 7.68 16.07 -5.37
C LYS A 13 6.27 15.62 -5.74
N ARG A 14 5.46 15.37 -4.72
CA ARG A 14 4.03 15.08 -4.90
C ARG A 14 3.31 16.38 -5.18
N ARG A 15 2.57 16.44 -6.29
CA ARG A 15 1.87 17.63 -6.74
C ARG A 15 0.47 17.65 -6.14
N LEU A 16 0.06 18.76 -5.56
CA LEU A 16 -1.26 18.94 -4.98
C LEU A 16 -1.94 20.12 -5.64
N LEU A 17 -3.19 19.94 -6.03
CA LEU A 17 -4.07 21.01 -6.46
C LEU A 17 -5.07 21.27 -5.35
N ILE A 18 -5.16 22.51 -4.86
CA ILE A 18 -6.25 22.97 -4.00
C ILE A 18 -7.17 23.91 -4.77
N VAL A 19 -8.47 23.61 -4.75
CA VAL A 19 -9.51 24.41 -5.40
C VAL A 19 -10.52 24.84 -4.35
N GLU A 20 -10.72 26.15 -4.26
CA GLU A 20 -11.55 26.74 -3.23
C GLU A 20 -12.60 27.70 -3.77
N GLY A 21 -13.82 27.56 -3.24
CA GLY A 21 -14.94 28.44 -3.61
C GLY A 21 -14.89 29.83 -2.98
N ALA A 22 -14.06 30.05 -1.96
CA ALA A 22 -13.89 31.36 -1.33
C ALA A 22 -12.54 31.46 -0.60
N PRO A 23 -11.91 32.64 -0.57
CA PRO A 23 -10.71 32.87 0.23
C PRO A 23 -11.03 32.78 1.73
N GLY A 24 -10.10 32.25 2.51
CA GLY A 24 -10.25 32.16 3.97
C GLY A 24 -8.96 31.87 4.70
N PHE A 25 -9.00 31.92 6.04
CA PHE A 25 -7.83 31.61 6.85
C PHE A 25 -7.35 30.17 6.66
N GLU A 26 -8.26 29.20 6.56
CA GLU A 26 -7.90 27.80 6.37
C GLU A 26 -7.00 27.60 5.15
N HIS A 27 -7.34 28.24 4.03
CA HIS A 27 -6.51 28.27 2.83
C HIS A 27 -5.07 28.67 3.12
N SER A 28 -4.91 29.87 3.71
CA SER A 28 -3.60 30.50 3.89
C SER A 28 -2.70 29.71 4.85
N PHE A 29 -3.28 29.08 5.87
CA PHE A 29 -2.54 28.27 6.83
C PHE A 29 -2.19 26.90 6.25
N MET A 30 -3.13 26.25 5.57
CA MET A 30 -2.92 24.91 5.03
C MET A 30 -1.97 24.92 3.84
N THR A 31 -2.13 25.86 2.90
CA THR A 31 -1.18 26.02 1.77
C THR A 31 0.23 26.33 2.26
N ARG A 32 0.37 27.15 3.31
CA ARG A 32 1.67 27.41 3.95
C ARG A 32 2.25 26.16 4.61
N ALA A 33 1.43 25.38 5.31
CA ALA A 33 1.86 24.13 5.93
C ALA A 33 2.39 23.16 4.87
N TRP A 34 1.66 22.97 3.76
CA TRP A 34 2.07 22.11 2.65
C TRP A 34 3.27 22.64 1.87
N ALA A 35 3.31 23.94 1.56
CA ALA A 35 4.40 24.55 0.79
C ALA A 35 5.75 24.48 1.54
N ALA A 36 5.73 24.43 2.87
CA ALA A 36 6.92 24.25 3.69
C ALA A 36 7.35 22.77 3.86
N ASP A 37 6.70 21.83 3.17
CA ASP A 37 7.13 20.44 3.04
C ASP A 37 7.92 20.25 1.74
N SER A 38 9.18 19.83 1.85
CA SER A 38 10.06 19.67 0.68
C SER A 38 9.62 18.58 -0.29
N GLY A 39 8.81 17.62 0.16
CA GLY A 39 8.27 16.55 -0.67
C GLY A 39 7.02 16.93 -1.45
N LEU A 40 6.47 18.13 -1.25
CA LEU A 40 5.22 18.58 -1.84
C LEU A 40 5.45 19.77 -2.80
N GLU A 41 4.63 19.84 -3.84
CA GLU A 41 4.50 20.99 -4.75
C GLU A 41 3.02 21.36 -4.80
N VAL A 42 2.66 22.58 -4.39
CA VAL A 42 1.26 22.97 -4.18
C VAL A 42 0.90 24.04 -5.19
N ASP A 43 -0.15 23.77 -5.96
CA ASP A 43 -0.83 24.76 -6.78
C ASP A 43 -2.19 25.07 -6.14
N SER A 44 -2.59 26.34 -6.12
CA SER A 44 -3.87 26.80 -5.60
C SER A 44 -4.70 27.57 -6.61
N VAL A 45 -6.01 27.38 -6.51
CA VAL A 45 -7.02 28.12 -7.25
C VAL A 45 -8.13 28.52 -6.29
N THR A 46 -8.32 29.83 -6.12
CA THR A 46 -9.35 30.37 -5.22
C THR A 46 -10.25 31.32 -5.98
N ARG A 47 -11.57 31.10 -5.94
CA ARG A 47 -12.54 32.02 -6.55
C ARG A 47 -12.53 33.37 -5.84
N LYS A 48 -12.32 34.46 -6.58
CA LYS A 48 -12.28 35.83 -6.05
C LYS A 48 -13.60 36.58 -6.21
N GLY A 49 -14.47 36.13 -7.10
CA GLY A 49 -15.76 36.77 -7.40
C GLY A 49 -16.15 36.60 -8.87
N LYS A 50 -17.06 37.42 -9.36
CA LYS A 50 -17.52 37.40 -10.75
C LYS A 50 -17.08 38.65 -11.52
N ASN A 51 -16.81 38.52 -12.81
CA ASN A 51 -16.55 39.67 -13.69
C ASN A 51 -17.86 40.37 -14.11
N GLY A 52 -17.77 41.43 -14.94
CA GLY A 52 -18.92 42.17 -15.44
C GLY A 52 -19.89 41.36 -16.31
N GLU A 53 -19.45 40.20 -16.80
CA GLU A 53 -20.26 39.24 -17.57
C GLU A 53 -20.88 38.14 -16.69
N GLY A 54 -20.68 38.21 -15.37
CA GLY A 54 -21.20 37.23 -14.42
C GLY A 54 -20.42 35.90 -14.37
N GLN A 55 -19.26 35.81 -15.03
CA GLN A 55 -18.39 34.64 -15.01
C GLN A 55 -17.51 34.65 -13.76
N ASP A 56 -17.29 33.48 -13.17
CA ASP A 56 -16.39 33.33 -12.02
C ASP A 56 -14.95 33.67 -12.43
N THR A 57 -14.26 34.34 -11.51
CA THR A 57 -12.88 34.74 -11.66
C THR A 57 -12.05 34.16 -10.52
N PHE A 58 -10.80 33.85 -10.83
CA PHE A 58 -9.94 33.08 -9.94
C PHE A 58 -8.62 33.79 -9.66
N PHE A 59 -8.08 33.53 -8.48
CA PHE A 59 -6.70 33.78 -8.14
C PHE A 59 -5.95 32.45 -8.21
N VAL A 60 -4.93 32.38 -9.07
CA VAL A 60 -4.19 31.15 -9.35
C VAL A 60 -2.75 31.33 -8.89
N GLN A 61 -2.26 30.42 -8.05
CA GLN A 61 -0.84 30.31 -7.72
C GLN A 61 -0.39 28.91 -8.11
N ALA A 62 0.33 28.80 -9.21
CA ALA A 62 0.76 27.51 -9.73
C ALA A 62 2.12 27.63 -10.41
N GLY A 63 2.81 26.50 -10.55
CA GLY A 63 4.02 26.43 -11.38
C GLY A 63 3.76 26.93 -12.80
N ALA A 64 4.75 27.60 -13.41
CA ALA A 64 4.59 28.31 -14.69
C ALA A 64 3.97 27.46 -15.82
N GLY A 65 4.28 26.16 -15.88
CA GLY A 65 3.74 25.24 -16.88
C GLY A 65 2.30 24.76 -16.64
N ARG A 66 1.73 24.97 -15.44
CA ARG A 66 0.38 24.49 -15.07
C ARG A 66 -0.62 25.62 -14.86
N ALA A 67 -0.17 26.85 -14.59
CA ALA A 67 -1.03 28.00 -14.34
C ALA A 67 -2.06 28.24 -15.47
N ALA A 68 -1.66 28.07 -16.73
CA ALA A 68 -2.55 28.24 -17.88
C ALA A 68 -3.79 27.33 -17.83
N ALA A 69 -3.62 26.08 -17.38
CA ALA A 69 -4.69 25.09 -17.28
C ALA A 69 -5.68 25.36 -16.12
N LEU A 70 -5.36 26.29 -15.22
CA LEU A 70 -6.14 26.61 -14.02
C LEU A 70 -6.86 27.96 -14.09
N THR A 71 -6.68 28.70 -15.18
CA THR A 71 -7.25 30.05 -15.36
C THR A 71 -8.78 30.08 -15.30
N SER A 72 -9.43 28.99 -15.68
CA SER A 72 -10.89 28.78 -15.61
C SER A 72 -11.37 28.18 -14.28
N GLY A 73 -10.53 28.10 -13.24
CA GLY A 73 -10.92 27.62 -11.92
C GLY A 73 -10.62 26.13 -11.66
N PHE A 74 -10.66 25.30 -12.70
CA PHE A 74 -10.39 23.87 -12.62
C PHE A 74 -9.89 23.34 -13.97
N PRO A 75 -9.04 22.29 -14.00
CA PRO A 75 -8.59 21.65 -15.24
C PRO A 75 -9.74 21.28 -16.18
N ALA A 76 -9.59 21.61 -17.47
CA ALA A 76 -10.60 21.33 -18.50
C ALA A 76 -10.43 19.93 -19.11
N LYS A 77 -9.24 19.34 -19.00
CA LYS A 77 -8.90 18.03 -19.57
C LYS A 77 -8.33 17.08 -18.52
N ARG A 78 -8.51 15.77 -18.73
CA ARG A 78 -8.02 14.72 -17.82
C ARG A 78 -6.52 14.80 -17.60
N GLU A 79 -5.75 14.98 -18.66
CA GLU A 79 -4.28 15.02 -18.60
C GLU A 79 -3.76 16.17 -17.73
N GLN A 80 -4.51 17.29 -17.70
CA GLN A 80 -4.19 18.44 -16.85
C GLN A 80 -4.44 18.15 -15.37
N LEU A 81 -5.56 17.47 -15.05
CA LEU A 81 -5.85 17.05 -13.67
C LEU A 81 -4.90 15.92 -13.22
N TYR A 82 -4.56 15.00 -14.12
CA TYR A 82 -3.74 13.83 -13.81
C TYR A 82 -2.27 14.18 -13.60
N ALA A 83 -1.85 15.39 -13.97
CA ALA A 83 -0.55 15.94 -13.62
C ALA A 83 -0.34 16.15 -12.10
N TYR A 84 -1.42 16.14 -11.30
CA TYR A 84 -1.42 16.24 -9.83
C TYR A 84 -1.54 14.88 -9.18
N ASP A 85 -1.05 14.71 -7.94
CA ASP A 85 -1.14 13.48 -7.13
C ASP A 85 -2.29 13.49 -6.14
N ALA A 86 -2.71 14.67 -5.70
CA ALA A 86 -3.89 14.85 -4.88
C ALA A 86 -4.65 16.12 -5.26
N LEU A 87 -5.97 16.07 -5.08
CA LEU A 87 -6.90 17.16 -5.26
C LEU A 87 -7.57 17.47 -3.91
N ALA A 88 -7.52 18.73 -3.50
CA ALA A 88 -8.24 19.23 -2.34
C ALA A 88 -9.33 20.20 -2.79
N ILE A 89 -10.57 19.97 -2.36
CA ILE A 89 -11.73 20.80 -2.66
C ILE A 89 -12.25 21.41 -1.36
N ALA A 90 -12.36 22.74 -1.32
CA ALA A 90 -12.77 23.46 -0.13
C ALA A 90 -13.83 24.52 -0.37
N ASN A 91 -14.80 24.61 0.53
CA ASN A 91 -15.80 25.68 0.55
C ASN A 91 -16.49 25.94 -0.80
N VAL A 92 -16.74 24.90 -1.58
CA VAL A 92 -17.41 24.98 -2.90
C VAL A 92 -18.90 24.76 -2.76
N GLU A 93 -19.69 25.41 -3.62
CA GLU A 93 -21.10 25.09 -3.79
C GLU A 93 -21.31 24.01 -4.86
N GLY A 94 -22.49 23.38 -4.90
CA GLY A 94 -22.76 22.29 -5.85
C GLY A 94 -22.76 22.67 -7.33
N ASP A 95 -22.89 23.96 -7.64
CA ASP A 95 -22.83 24.53 -8.99
C ASP A 95 -21.44 25.08 -9.36
N PHE A 96 -20.46 25.01 -8.45
CA PHE A 96 -19.08 25.44 -8.72
C PHE A 96 -18.42 24.62 -9.83
N PHE A 97 -18.73 23.32 -9.89
CA PHE A 97 -18.20 22.41 -10.90
C PHE A 97 -19.29 21.96 -11.87
N SER A 98 -18.94 21.83 -13.14
CA SER A 98 -19.76 21.07 -14.09
C SER A 98 -19.81 19.59 -13.70
N ARG A 99 -20.87 18.88 -14.12
CA ARG A 99 -20.96 17.42 -13.93
C ARG A 99 -19.78 16.67 -14.56
N GLY A 100 -19.28 17.14 -15.71
CA GLY A 100 -18.10 16.56 -16.36
C GLY A 100 -16.83 16.68 -15.54
N GLN A 101 -16.61 17.82 -14.87
CA GLN A 101 -15.47 18.01 -13.96
C GLN A 101 -15.58 17.14 -12.71
N LEU A 102 -16.79 16.98 -12.15
CA LEU A 102 -17.01 16.09 -11.01
C LEU A 102 -16.80 14.62 -11.36
N ALA A 103 -17.25 14.18 -12.54
CA ALA A 103 -16.95 12.84 -13.05
C ALA A 103 -15.44 12.66 -13.28
N MET A 104 -14.76 13.65 -13.87
CA MET A 104 -13.31 13.63 -14.05
C MET A 104 -12.56 13.56 -12.71
N ALA A 105 -13.02 14.26 -11.68
CA ALA A 105 -12.46 14.19 -10.34
C ALA A 105 -12.71 12.82 -9.68
N ALA A 106 -13.83 12.17 -9.97
CA ALA A 106 -14.09 10.80 -9.52
C ALA A 106 -13.13 9.80 -10.22
N ASP A 107 -12.98 9.89 -11.55
CA ASP A 107 -12.03 9.06 -12.33
C ASP A 107 -10.58 9.27 -11.87
N PHE A 108 -10.22 10.51 -11.52
CA PHE A 108 -8.90 10.85 -10.97
C PHE A 108 -8.56 10.03 -9.72
N VAL A 109 -9.54 9.80 -8.84
CA VAL A 109 -9.36 8.95 -7.66
C VAL A 109 -9.45 7.48 -8.02
N ALA A 110 -10.50 7.08 -8.74
CA ALA A 110 -10.83 5.69 -9.01
C ALA A 110 -9.81 4.99 -9.92
N GLU A 111 -9.51 5.60 -11.06
CA GLU A 111 -8.74 4.98 -12.15
C GLU A 111 -7.27 5.38 -12.12
N ARG A 112 -7.01 6.68 -11.92
CA ARG A 112 -5.64 7.21 -11.90
C ARG A 112 -4.95 6.94 -10.57
N GLY A 113 -5.70 6.80 -9.48
CA GLY A 113 -5.16 6.53 -8.15
C GLY A 113 -4.78 7.79 -7.35
N GLY A 114 -5.30 8.96 -7.72
CA GLY A 114 -5.09 10.20 -7.00
C GLY A 114 -5.76 10.23 -5.63
N GLY A 115 -5.29 11.15 -4.77
CA GLY A 115 -5.93 11.43 -3.49
C GLY A 115 -6.98 12.53 -3.58
N LEU A 116 -8.11 12.39 -2.90
CA LEU A 116 -9.12 13.45 -2.74
C LEU A 116 -9.24 13.89 -1.28
N LEU A 117 -9.17 15.19 -1.03
CA LEU A 117 -9.57 15.82 0.22
C LEU A 117 -10.77 16.72 -0.02
N VAL A 118 -11.85 16.54 0.75
CA VAL A 118 -12.95 17.51 0.79
C VAL A 118 -13.09 18.08 2.19
N PHE A 119 -13.17 19.40 2.28
CA PHE A 119 -13.34 20.10 3.54
C PHE A 119 -14.08 21.43 3.38
N GLY A 120 -14.35 22.09 4.51
CA GLY A 120 -15.04 23.38 4.56
C GLY A 120 -16.56 23.25 4.50
N GLY A 121 -17.27 23.93 5.41
CA GLY A 121 -18.70 23.75 5.63
C GLY A 121 -19.58 23.92 4.39
N ARG A 122 -19.20 24.81 3.46
CA ARG A 122 -19.99 25.06 2.24
C ARG A 122 -20.02 23.85 1.31
N SER A 123 -18.94 23.07 1.26
CA SER A 123 -18.84 21.81 0.48
C SER A 123 -19.87 20.77 0.92
N PHE A 124 -20.32 20.84 2.17
CA PHE A 124 -21.29 19.92 2.75
C PHE A 124 -22.69 20.53 2.93
N SER A 125 -22.83 21.85 2.78
CA SER A 125 -24.08 22.61 3.01
C SER A 125 -24.96 22.65 1.75
N GLN A 126 -26.27 22.90 1.92
CA GLN A 126 -27.23 23.15 0.81
C GLN A 126 -27.08 22.23 -0.42
N ARG A 127 -27.07 20.90 -0.19
CA ARG A 127 -26.77 19.83 -1.15
C ARG A 127 -25.33 19.74 -1.67
N GLY A 128 -24.47 20.75 -1.54
CA GLY A 128 -23.01 20.63 -1.71
C GLY A 128 -22.57 19.69 -2.83
N LEU A 129 -21.79 18.66 -2.49
CA LEU A 129 -21.41 17.58 -3.40
C LEU A 129 -22.41 16.41 -3.46
N ALA A 130 -23.52 16.49 -2.77
CA ALA A 130 -24.53 15.45 -2.72
C ALA A 130 -25.36 15.37 -4.01
N GLY A 131 -25.65 14.16 -4.48
CA GLY A 131 -26.26 13.87 -5.77
C GLY A 131 -25.31 14.08 -6.96
N THR A 132 -24.01 14.25 -6.71
CA THR A 132 -22.99 14.44 -7.75
C THR A 132 -22.16 13.16 -7.93
N PRO A 133 -21.49 12.97 -9.09
CA PRO A 133 -20.58 11.83 -9.28
C PRO A 133 -19.48 11.73 -8.21
N LEU A 134 -19.10 12.84 -7.58
CA LEU A 134 -18.06 12.86 -6.56
C LEU A 134 -18.56 12.36 -5.19
N GLU A 135 -19.88 12.29 -4.95
CA GLU A 135 -20.45 11.85 -3.67
C GLU A 135 -20.08 10.39 -3.34
N GLU A 136 -20.00 9.53 -4.36
CA GLU A 136 -19.65 8.11 -4.21
C GLU A 136 -18.21 7.92 -3.71
N VAL A 137 -17.35 8.89 -4.00
CA VAL A 137 -15.93 8.91 -3.62
C VAL A 137 -15.74 9.37 -2.18
N LEU A 138 -16.73 10.00 -1.54
CA LEU A 138 -16.60 10.52 -0.18
C LEU A 138 -16.77 9.41 0.87
N PRO A 139 -15.95 9.37 1.93
CA PRO A 139 -16.04 8.38 3.00
C PRO A 139 -17.29 8.52 3.89
N LEU A 140 -18.05 9.60 3.73
CA LEU A 140 -19.20 9.92 4.56
C LEU A 140 -20.41 10.23 3.67
N GLU A 141 -21.60 9.91 4.17
CA GLU A 141 -22.84 10.32 3.53
C GLU A 141 -23.07 11.83 3.71
N VAL A 142 -23.37 12.56 2.64
CA VAL A 142 -23.57 14.03 2.71
C VAL A 142 -25.06 14.38 2.86
N ASN A 143 -25.95 13.45 2.48
CA ASN A 143 -27.40 13.64 2.49
C ASN A 143 -28.08 13.25 3.81
N ASP A 144 -27.54 12.28 4.56
CA ASP A 144 -28.10 11.90 5.86
C ASP A 144 -27.55 12.76 6.99
N ARG A 145 -28.23 13.88 7.27
CA ARG A 145 -27.86 14.79 8.38
C ARG A 145 -28.65 14.53 9.67
N ARG A 146 -29.51 13.49 9.68
CA ARG A 146 -30.51 13.30 10.75
C ARG A 146 -29.98 12.49 11.93
N GLY A 147 -28.92 11.72 11.75
CA GLY A 147 -28.32 10.91 12.80
C GLY A 147 -26.82 11.10 12.83
N GLY A 148 -26.33 11.87 13.81
CA GLY A 148 -24.97 11.63 14.29
C GLY A 148 -24.81 10.15 14.66
N LEU A 149 -23.57 9.65 14.67
CA LEU A 149 -23.28 8.24 14.97
C LEU A 149 -24.00 7.84 16.27
N VAL A 150 -24.76 6.74 16.21
CA VAL A 150 -25.48 6.23 17.38
C VAL A 150 -24.44 5.90 18.46
N ARG A 151 -24.60 6.48 19.65
CA ARG A 151 -23.63 6.34 20.75
C ARG A 151 -23.32 4.88 21.10
N ALA A 152 -24.29 3.98 20.90
CA ALA A 152 -24.12 2.54 21.08
C ALA A 152 -23.07 1.92 20.13
N SER A 153 -22.91 2.47 18.92
CA SER A 153 -21.95 1.99 17.91
C SER A 153 -20.51 2.45 18.17
N LEU A 154 -20.29 3.37 19.11
CA LEU A 154 -18.99 3.99 19.39
C LEU A 154 -18.24 3.33 20.56
N GLY A 155 -18.83 2.32 21.23
CA GLY A 155 -18.23 1.72 22.42
C GLY A 155 -18.05 2.72 23.58
N SER A 156 -17.11 2.46 24.48
CA SER A 156 -16.80 3.31 25.63
C SER A 156 -15.76 4.40 25.28
N ILE A 157 -16.09 5.29 24.35
CA ILE A 157 -15.27 6.48 24.06
C ILE A 157 -15.75 7.64 24.94
N ASP A 158 -14.84 8.17 25.77
CA ASP A 158 -15.08 9.40 26.55
C ASP A 158 -15.02 10.62 25.61
N LEU A 159 -16.20 11.16 25.30
CA LEU A 159 -16.33 12.28 24.38
C LEU A 159 -16.24 13.63 25.14
N PRO A 160 -15.35 14.56 24.72
CA PRO A 160 -15.13 15.84 25.34
C PRO A 160 -16.23 16.87 24.99
N ALA A 161 -16.09 18.06 25.59
CA ALA A 161 -16.92 19.23 25.34
C ALA A 161 -16.99 19.62 23.85
N HIS A 162 -17.97 20.44 23.50
CA HIS A 162 -18.34 20.75 22.12
C HIS A 162 -17.17 21.16 21.22
N ASN A 163 -17.17 20.63 19.99
CA ASN A 163 -16.17 20.92 18.95
C ASN A 163 -14.72 20.54 19.28
N LYS A 164 -14.48 19.77 20.35
CA LYS A 164 -13.18 19.13 20.59
C LYS A 164 -13.06 17.82 19.84
N LEU A 165 -11.85 17.55 19.37
CA LEU A 165 -11.55 16.34 18.64
C LEU A 165 -11.28 15.17 19.60
N THR A 166 -11.83 14.01 19.28
CA THR A 166 -11.55 12.73 19.96
C THR A 166 -11.13 11.71 18.93
N LEU A 167 -10.00 11.05 19.14
CA LEU A 167 -9.59 9.98 18.24
C LEU A 167 -10.41 8.72 18.48
N THR A 168 -10.69 7.99 17.41
CA THR A 168 -11.15 6.60 17.48
C THR A 168 -9.95 5.66 17.64
N PRO A 169 -10.15 4.38 18.02
CA PRO A 169 -9.06 3.40 18.05
C PRO A 169 -8.30 3.31 16.71
N GLU A 170 -9.01 3.36 15.59
CA GLU A 170 -8.41 3.38 14.26
C GLU A 170 -7.63 4.67 14.01
N GLY A 171 -8.19 5.80 14.46
CA GLY A 171 -7.54 7.10 14.44
C GLY A 171 -6.19 7.11 15.14
N GLU A 172 -6.10 6.54 16.34
CA GLU A 172 -4.87 6.51 17.13
C GLU A 172 -3.71 5.77 16.45
N LEU A 173 -4.02 4.80 15.58
CA LEU A 173 -3.06 4.02 14.82
C LEU A 173 -2.78 4.59 13.42
N HIS A 174 -3.65 5.47 12.92
CA HIS A 174 -3.60 5.93 11.54
C HIS A 174 -2.46 6.95 11.31
N PRO A 175 -1.66 6.83 10.22
CA PRO A 175 -0.51 7.70 9.97
C PRO A 175 -0.82 9.20 9.92
N ILE A 176 -2.04 9.57 9.53
CA ILE A 176 -2.46 11.00 9.49
C ILE A 176 -2.51 11.61 10.89
N MET A 177 -2.97 10.83 11.87
CA MET A 177 -3.21 11.30 13.23
C MET A 177 -2.01 11.12 14.15
N ARG A 178 -1.01 10.35 13.73
CA ARG A 178 0.19 10.09 14.54
C ARG A 178 1.05 11.35 14.62
N ILE A 179 0.98 12.05 15.75
CA ILE A 179 1.75 13.26 16.02
C ILE A 179 2.82 12.99 17.09
N GLY A 180 2.52 12.10 18.05
CA GLY A 180 3.46 11.65 19.08
C GLY A 180 4.27 10.42 18.70
N ALA A 181 5.28 10.09 19.50
CA ALA A 181 6.09 8.88 19.35
C ALA A 181 5.27 7.61 19.65
N SER A 182 4.30 7.71 20.55
CA SER A 182 3.38 6.65 20.99
C SER A 182 1.91 7.00 20.73
N VAL A 183 1.04 5.98 20.88
CA VAL A 183 -0.42 6.10 20.81
C VAL A 183 -0.93 7.01 21.94
N GLU A 184 -0.38 6.83 23.15
CA GLU A 184 -0.75 7.58 24.35
C GLU A 184 -0.37 9.06 24.22
N GLU A 185 0.83 9.34 23.72
CA GLU A 185 1.27 10.71 23.47
C GLU A 185 0.43 11.38 22.37
N THR A 186 0.15 10.66 21.29
CA THR A 186 -0.72 11.13 20.21
C THR A 186 -2.09 11.52 20.76
N ARG A 187 -2.73 10.65 21.56
CA ARG A 187 -4.02 10.92 22.20
C ARG A 187 -3.96 12.17 23.08
N ARG A 188 -2.90 12.31 23.89
CA ARG A 188 -2.72 13.47 24.78
C ARG A 188 -2.59 14.78 24.00
N VAL A 189 -1.81 14.79 22.92
CA VAL A 189 -1.62 15.99 22.07
C VAL A 189 -2.95 16.41 21.45
N TRP A 190 -3.70 15.48 20.86
CA TRP A 190 -5.01 15.78 20.27
C TRP A 190 -6.03 16.29 21.29
N ALA A 191 -6.07 15.70 22.50
CA ALA A 191 -6.98 16.13 23.57
C ALA A 191 -6.66 17.54 24.11
N ALA A 192 -5.38 17.95 24.03
CA ALA A 192 -4.93 19.27 24.46
C ALA A 192 -5.22 20.38 23.43
N LEU A 193 -5.51 20.02 22.17
CA LEU A 193 -5.77 21.02 21.14
C LEU A 193 -7.02 21.86 21.44
N PRO A 194 -7.01 23.15 21.04
CA PRO A 194 -8.19 24.01 21.10
C PRO A 194 -9.38 23.40 20.33
N ALA A 195 -10.59 23.68 20.81
CA ALA A 195 -11.80 23.33 20.08
C ALA A 195 -11.85 24.02 18.71
N LEU A 196 -12.37 23.30 17.72
CA LEU A 196 -12.71 23.84 16.41
C LEU A 196 -13.81 24.90 16.54
N ALA A 197 -13.94 25.77 15.53
CA ALA A 197 -15.03 26.77 15.56
C ALA A 197 -16.40 26.11 15.41
N ALA A 198 -16.48 25.14 14.50
CA ALA A 198 -17.66 24.34 14.24
C ALA A 198 -17.23 23.00 13.59
N SER A 199 -18.22 22.14 13.33
CA SER A 199 -18.08 20.96 12.49
C SER A 199 -19.31 20.85 11.60
N ALA A 200 -19.11 20.56 10.32
CA ALA A 200 -20.19 20.26 9.40
C ALA A 200 -20.95 19.01 9.87
N THR A 201 -22.28 19.05 9.76
CA THR A 201 -23.14 17.90 10.03
C THR A 201 -23.21 17.02 8.79
N VAL A 202 -22.41 15.97 8.82
CA VAL A 202 -22.36 14.92 7.80
C VAL A 202 -22.89 13.61 8.40
N GLY A 203 -23.31 12.70 7.53
CA GLY A 203 -23.87 11.42 7.91
C GLY A 203 -22.84 10.39 8.32
N GLY A 204 -23.31 9.15 8.39
CA GLY A 204 -22.50 7.99 8.76
C GLY A 204 -21.41 7.66 7.73
N PRO A 205 -20.49 6.75 8.10
CA PRO A 205 -19.47 6.26 7.21
C PRO A 205 -20.08 5.39 6.11
N ARG A 206 -19.57 5.55 4.89
CA ARG A 206 -19.87 4.61 3.80
C ARG A 206 -19.18 3.26 4.03
N PRO A 207 -19.62 2.17 3.37
CA PRO A 207 -18.91 0.90 3.41
C PRO A 207 -17.44 1.06 2.98
N GLY A 208 -16.51 0.58 3.82
CA GLY A 208 -15.06 0.71 3.59
C GLY A 208 -14.44 2.00 4.11
N ALA A 209 -15.23 2.94 4.63
CA ALA A 209 -14.73 4.12 5.30
C ALA A 209 -14.31 3.84 6.73
N THR A 210 -13.22 4.49 7.14
CA THR A 210 -12.69 4.48 8.50
C THR A 210 -12.79 5.88 9.08
N ILE A 211 -13.45 5.99 10.23
CA ILE A 211 -13.50 7.26 10.98
C ILE A 211 -12.27 7.32 11.88
N LEU A 212 -11.51 8.39 11.77
CA LEU A 212 -10.29 8.61 12.54
C LEU A 212 -10.53 9.54 13.74
N ALA A 213 -11.51 10.43 13.62
CA ALA A 213 -11.81 11.37 14.69
C ALA A 213 -13.27 11.79 14.71
N LEU A 214 -13.74 12.05 15.93
CA LEU A 214 -15.11 12.40 16.27
C LEU A 214 -15.15 13.75 17.01
N THR A 215 -16.32 14.36 17.02
CA THR A 215 -16.67 15.51 17.86
C THR A 215 -18.09 15.40 18.37
N THR A 216 -18.36 16.09 19.47
CA THR A 216 -19.72 16.27 20.00
C THR A 216 -20.24 17.65 19.59
N ALA A 217 -21.41 17.70 18.95
CA ALA A 217 -22.11 18.95 18.66
C ALA A 217 -22.71 19.56 19.95
N PRO A 218 -23.04 20.87 19.97
CA PRO A 218 -23.75 21.53 21.08
C PRO A 218 -24.98 20.77 21.59
N GLY A 219 -25.74 20.13 20.70
CA GLY A 219 -26.93 19.33 21.04
C GLY A 219 -26.65 17.89 21.50
N GLY A 220 -25.39 17.51 21.75
CA GLY A 220 -25.00 16.17 22.23
C GLY A 220 -24.85 15.10 21.14
N GLY A 221 -25.20 15.40 19.89
CA GLY A 221 -24.98 14.50 18.75
C GLY A 221 -23.49 14.30 18.46
N VAL A 222 -23.09 13.08 18.07
CA VAL A 222 -21.70 12.75 17.77
C VAL A 222 -21.51 12.68 16.26
N PHE A 223 -20.50 13.38 15.75
CA PHE A 223 -20.26 13.48 14.31
C PHE A 223 -18.81 13.14 13.96
N PRO A 224 -18.57 12.48 12.81
CA PRO A 224 -17.22 12.29 12.31
C PRO A 224 -16.64 13.64 11.88
N VAL A 225 -15.40 13.90 12.31
CA VAL A 225 -14.62 15.08 11.88
C VAL A 225 -13.62 14.68 10.82
N VAL A 226 -12.98 13.53 10.98
CA VAL A 226 -12.01 13.01 10.01
C VAL A 226 -12.39 11.60 9.65
N ALA A 227 -12.64 11.38 8.37
CA ALA A 227 -12.92 10.08 7.82
C ALA A 227 -12.10 9.88 6.54
N VAL A 228 -11.69 8.63 6.32
CA VAL A 228 -10.86 8.24 5.18
C VAL A 228 -11.39 6.96 4.56
N GLN A 229 -11.17 6.77 3.27
CA GLN A 229 -11.42 5.48 2.61
C GLN A 229 -10.47 5.26 1.43
N PRO A 230 -10.11 4.00 1.11
CA PRO A 230 -9.66 3.65 -0.22
C PRO A 230 -10.84 3.77 -1.20
N TYR A 231 -10.58 4.20 -2.43
CA TYR A 231 -11.60 4.23 -3.49
C TYR A 231 -10.96 3.97 -4.85
N GLY A 232 -11.37 2.90 -5.51
CA GLY A 232 -10.67 2.38 -6.70
C GLY A 232 -9.19 2.16 -6.39
N ARG A 233 -8.31 2.84 -7.15
CA ARG A 233 -6.84 2.81 -6.95
C ARG A 233 -6.34 3.92 -6.02
N GLY A 234 -7.19 4.89 -5.68
CA GLY A 234 -6.84 6.09 -4.95
C GLY A 234 -7.34 6.06 -3.50
N ARG A 235 -7.37 7.25 -2.91
CA ARG A 235 -7.79 7.47 -1.52
C ARG A 235 -8.62 8.73 -1.41
N SER A 236 -9.55 8.74 -0.48
CA SER A 236 -10.41 9.88 -0.20
C SER A 236 -10.42 10.19 1.29
N MET A 237 -10.48 11.47 1.63
CA MET A 237 -10.54 12.00 2.99
C MET A 237 -11.58 13.12 3.05
N VAL A 238 -12.38 13.09 4.10
CA VAL A 238 -13.22 14.22 4.50
C VAL A 238 -12.69 14.79 5.81
N PHE A 239 -12.51 16.11 5.84
CA PHE A 239 -12.33 16.88 7.06
C PHE A 239 -13.55 17.79 7.26
N ALA A 240 -14.45 17.39 8.17
CA ALA A 240 -15.69 18.10 8.46
C ALA A 240 -15.51 19.23 9.49
N GLY A 241 -14.33 19.36 10.10
CA GLY A 241 -14.03 20.42 11.05
C GLY A 241 -13.91 21.80 10.39
N GLU A 242 -14.21 22.85 11.14
CA GLU A 242 -14.08 24.24 10.68
C GLU A 242 -13.08 25.04 11.51
N ALA A 243 -12.32 25.90 10.80
CA ALA A 243 -11.32 26.77 11.37
C ALA A 243 -10.21 26.02 12.13
N SER A 244 -9.66 24.96 11.53
CA SER A 244 -8.55 24.21 12.10
C SER A 244 -7.27 25.04 12.22
N TRP A 245 -7.14 26.14 11.48
CA TRP A 245 -6.08 27.15 11.66
C TRP A 245 -5.99 27.68 13.11
N ARG A 246 -7.08 27.60 13.89
CA ARG A 246 -7.11 27.91 15.31
C ARG A 246 -6.13 27.06 16.12
N TRP A 247 -5.88 25.81 15.71
CA TRP A 247 -4.87 24.96 16.34
C TRP A 247 -3.47 25.58 16.23
N LYS A 248 -3.17 26.33 15.16
CA LYS A 248 -1.90 27.04 15.05
C LYS A 248 -1.88 28.37 15.81
N MET A 249 -3.01 29.08 15.85
CA MET A 249 -3.08 30.43 16.45
C MET A 249 -3.30 30.43 17.96
N LEU A 250 -3.98 29.42 18.51
CA LEU A 250 -4.35 29.35 19.92
C LEU A 250 -3.49 28.37 20.73
N ALA A 251 -2.68 27.54 20.07
CA ALA A 251 -1.66 26.73 20.73
C ALA A 251 -0.34 27.52 20.87
N PRO A 252 0.61 27.07 21.72
CA PRO A 252 1.94 27.65 21.80
C PRO A 252 2.61 27.74 20.42
N SER A 253 3.41 28.77 20.17
CA SER A 253 4.05 28.99 18.86
C SER A 253 4.97 27.85 18.41
N SER A 254 5.53 27.11 19.37
CA SER A 254 6.35 25.91 19.17
C SER A 254 5.55 24.67 18.80
N ASP A 255 4.21 24.68 18.95
CA ASP A 255 3.34 23.56 18.57
C ASP A 255 3.33 23.40 17.04
N ARG A 256 3.53 22.16 16.59
CA ARG A 256 3.62 21.77 15.18
C ARG A 256 2.49 20.82 14.76
N THR A 257 1.52 20.58 15.63
CA THR A 257 0.44 19.61 15.42
C THR A 257 -0.36 19.93 14.17
N TYR A 258 -0.70 21.20 13.95
CA TYR A 258 -1.40 21.66 12.75
C TYR A 258 -0.60 21.34 11.48
N GLU A 259 0.67 21.74 11.43
CA GLU A 259 1.52 21.50 10.26
C GLU A 259 1.73 20.01 10.00
N LEU A 260 1.97 19.23 11.06
CA LEU A 260 2.18 17.78 10.97
C LEU A 260 0.91 17.08 10.46
N PHE A 261 -0.26 17.37 11.03
CA PHE A 261 -1.53 16.78 10.58
C PHE A 261 -1.77 17.01 9.08
N TRP A 262 -1.72 18.27 8.63
CA TRP A 262 -2.01 18.59 7.24
C TRP A 262 -0.96 18.05 6.27
N ARG A 263 0.32 18.05 6.63
CA ARG A 263 1.38 17.43 5.81
C ARG A 263 1.23 15.92 5.73
N GLN A 264 0.90 15.26 6.83
CA GLN A 264 0.68 13.81 6.85
C GLN A 264 -0.56 13.44 6.04
N ALA A 265 -1.64 14.22 6.12
CA ALA A 265 -2.82 14.04 5.27
C ALA A 265 -2.46 14.16 3.78
N ALA A 266 -1.73 15.21 3.39
CA ALA A 266 -1.28 15.41 2.00
C ALA A 266 -0.40 14.26 1.49
N ARG A 267 0.56 13.80 2.29
CA ARG A 267 1.42 12.65 1.96
C ARG A 267 0.62 11.35 1.86
N TRP A 268 -0.30 11.11 2.79
CA TRP A 268 -1.13 9.91 2.79
C TRP A 268 -2.05 9.85 1.55
N LEU A 269 -2.68 10.98 1.20
CA LEU A 269 -3.54 11.11 0.03
C LEU A 269 -2.78 10.92 -1.28
N SER A 270 -1.58 11.51 -1.40
CA SER A 270 -0.78 11.44 -2.62
C SER A 270 0.03 10.14 -2.77
N SER A 271 0.19 9.34 -1.71
CA SER A 271 1.04 8.15 -1.74
C SER A 271 0.52 6.99 -2.61
N ALA A 272 -0.79 6.94 -2.86
CA ALA A 272 -1.37 5.91 -3.73
C ALA A 272 -1.19 6.22 -5.23
N ALA A 273 -0.95 7.49 -5.57
CA ALA A 273 -0.80 7.93 -6.94
C ALA A 273 0.50 7.34 -7.54
N PRO A 274 0.40 6.52 -8.61
CA PRO A 274 1.58 5.96 -9.24
C PRO A 274 2.40 7.06 -9.91
N ASP A 275 3.67 6.75 -10.17
CA ASP A 275 4.52 7.58 -11.02
C ASP A 275 4.36 7.18 -12.49
N PRO A 276 4.60 8.10 -13.45
CA PRO A 276 4.57 7.78 -14.89
C PRO A 276 5.50 6.63 -15.24
N VAL A 277 6.67 6.57 -14.58
CA VAL A 277 7.58 5.44 -14.59
C VAL A 277 7.77 4.96 -13.16
N ALA A 278 7.44 3.71 -12.89
CA ALA A 278 7.54 3.13 -11.55
C ALA A 278 8.33 1.83 -11.58
N ILE A 279 9.40 1.76 -10.79
CA ILE A 279 10.23 0.56 -10.64
C ILE A 279 9.80 -0.21 -9.39
N THR A 280 9.47 -1.48 -9.57
CA THR A 280 9.18 -2.43 -8.50
C THR A 280 10.28 -3.48 -8.42
N VAL A 281 10.80 -3.68 -7.21
CA VAL A 281 11.79 -4.70 -6.88
C VAL A 281 11.34 -5.43 -5.60
N PRO A 282 11.74 -6.70 -5.40
CA PRO A 282 11.44 -7.45 -4.19
C PRO A 282 11.94 -6.72 -2.93
N ALA A 283 11.17 -6.80 -1.84
CA ALA A 283 11.48 -6.12 -0.58
C ALA A 283 12.71 -6.70 0.13
N SER A 284 13.03 -7.96 -0.13
CA SER A 284 14.18 -8.66 0.42
C SER A 284 14.80 -9.52 -0.68
N ALA A 285 16.09 -9.34 -0.93
CA ALA A 285 16.86 -10.18 -1.83
C ALA A 285 18.13 -10.64 -1.13
N GLU A 286 18.50 -11.90 -1.34
CA GLU A 286 19.71 -12.52 -0.83
C GLU A 286 20.79 -12.58 -1.93
N PRO A 287 22.08 -12.66 -1.56
CA PRO A 287 23.13 -12.89 -2.54
C PRO A 287 22.92 -14.22 -3.27
N GLY A 288 22.95 -14.19 -4.60
CA GLY A 288 22.69 -15.35 -5.46
C GLY A 288 21.24 -15.48 -5.97
N ASP A 289 20.32 -14.67 -5.46
CA ASP A 289 18.95 -14.60 -5.98
C ASP A 289 18.90 -14.07 -7.42
N SER A 290 17.87 -14.49 -8.14
CA SER A 290 17.44 -13.82 -9.37
C SER A 290 16.37 -12.79 -9.01
N ILE A 291 16.71 -11.51 -9.11
CA ILE A 291 15.83 -10.40 -8.74
C ILE A 291 15.03 -9.98 -9.97
N SER A 292 13.70 -10.03 -9.87
CA SER A 292 12.81 -9.45 -10.88
C SER A 292 12.73 -7.94 -10.71
N VAL A 293 13.13 -7.20 -11.73
CA VAL A 293 12.96 -5.75 -11.83
C VAL A 293 11.82 -5.48 -12.77
N ASP A 294 10.70 -4.98 -12.24
CA ASP A 294 9.54 -4.61 -13.04
C ASP A 294 9.48 -3.08 -13.18
N VAL A 295 9.28 -2.59 -14.40
CA VAL A 295 9.11 -1.17 -14.71
C VAL A 295 7.74 -0.98 -15.36
N ASP A 296 6.85 -0.24 -14.72
CA ASP A 296 5.59 0.19 -15.32
C ASP A 296 5.78 1.56 -15.98
N ALA A 297 5.43 1.69 -17.26
CA ALA A 297 5.38 2.93 -18.01
C ALA A 297 3.93 3.33 -18.31
N ARG A 298 3.60 4.60 -18.07
CA ARG A 298 2.27 5.18 -18.24
C ARG A 298 2.34 6.49 -19.02
N ASP A 299 1.30 6.79 -19.78
CA ASP A 299 1.18 8.05 -20.51
C ASP A 299 0.66 9.20 -19.63
N ALA A 300 0.41 10.37 -20.25
CA ALA A 300 -0.09 11.56 -19.54
C ALA A 300 -1.50 11.37 -18.94
N ALA A 301 -2.28 10.42 -19.46
CA ALA A 301 -3.57 10.01 -18.91
C ALA A 301 -3.41 8.86 -17.89
N PHE A 302 -2.17 8.50 -17.53
CA PHE A 302 -1.83 7.38 -16.66
C PHE A 302 -2.32 6.01 -17.16
N ALA A 303 -2.65 5.91 -18.44
CA ALA A 303 -2.94 4.65 -19.09
C ALA A 303 -1.63 3.88 -19.33
N PRO A 304 -1.62 2.54 -19.26
CA PRO A 304 -0.44 1.75 -19.59
C PRO A 304 0.07 2.07 -21.00
N ALA A 305 1.38 2.23 -21.16
CA ALA A 305 2.03 2.54 -22.43
C ALA A 305 2.82 1.32 -22.96
N PRO A 306 2.18 0.34 -23.61
CA PRO A 306 2.84 -0.87 -24.12
C PRO A 306 3.81 -0.59 -25.27
N ASP A 307 3.66 0.54 -25.95
CA ASP A 307 4.53 1.01 -27.04
C ASP A 307 5.65 1.96 -26.56
N ALA A 308 5.86 2.06 -25.24
CA ALA A 308 6.96 2.83 -24.68
C ALA A 308 8.31 2.12 -24.89
N VAL A 309 9.34 2.90 -25.20
CA VAL A 309 10.73 2.47 -25.17
C VAL A 309 11.29 2.76 -23.78
N VAL A 310 11.64 1.71 -23.04
CA VAL A 310 12.17 1.81 -21.68
C VAL A 310 13.65 1.43 -21.66
N GLU A 311 14.49 2.37 -21.26
CA GLU A 311 15.92 2.16 -21.03
C GLU A 311 16.15 2.07 -19.52
N ALA A 312 16.77 0.98 -19.06
CA ALA A 312 17.09 0.79 -17.65
C ALA A 312 18.56 0.48 -17.45
N THR A 313 19.13 1.04 -16.38
CA THR A 313 20.51 0.83 -15.95
C THR A 313 20.54 0.33 -14.51
N LEU A 314 21.42 -0.63 -14.25
CA LEU A 314 21.69 -1.22 -12.95
C LEU A 314 23.08 -0.77 -12.49
N THR A 315 23.16 -0.23 -11.28
CA THR A 315 24.44 0.03 -10.60
C THR A 315 24.58 -0.95 -9.44
N LYS A 316 25.58 -1.82 -9.53
CA LYS A 316 25.94 -2.78 -8.46
C LYS A 316 26.74 -2.09 -7.34
N PRO A 317 26.88 -2.70 -6.16
CA PRO A 317 27.70 -2.14 -5.07
C PRO A 317 29.15 -1.89 -5.53
N GLY A 318 29.58 -0.63 -5.53
CA GLY A 318 30.95 -0.24 -5.95
C GLY A 318 31.25 -0.42 -7.45
N GLY A 319 30.26 -0.77 -8.27
CA GLY A 319 30.40 -0.99 -9.71
C GLY A 319 30.01 0.21 -10.57
N ALA A 320 30.31 0.14 -11.87
CA ALA A 320 29.81 1.07 -12.87
C ALA A 320 28.33 0.76 -13.21
N ALA A 321 27.64 1.73 -13.83
CA ALA A 321 26.28 1.52 -14.31
C ALA A 321 26.29 0.65 -15.58
N GLU A 322 25.47 -0.40 -15.59
CA GLU A 322 25.32 -1.36 -16.69
C GLU A 322 23.90 -1.33 -17.24
N THR A 323 23.72 -1.32 -18.55
CA THR A 323 22.39 -1.35 -19.17
C THR A 323 21.75 -2.73 -19.06
N ILE A 324 20.52 -2.80 -18.54
CA ILE A 324 19.73 -4.03 -18.47
C ILE A 324 18.69 -4.06 -19.60
N LYS A 325 18.60 -5.19 -20.31
CA LYS A 325 17.61 -5.38 -21.37
C LYS A 325 16.28 -5.83 -20.77
N LEU A 326 15.30 -4.94 -20.79
CA LEU A 326 13.94 -5.24 -20.39
C LEU A 326 13.18 -5.97 -21.51
N ARG A 327 12.22 -6.80 -21.12
CA ARG A 327 11.25 -7.45 -22.01
C ARG A 327 9.84 -7.05 -21.59
N HIS A 328 8.88 -7.06 -22.52
CA HIS A 328 7.48 -6.91 -22.16
C HIS A 328 7.05 -8.07 -21.27
N ALA A 329 6.44 -7.78 -20.12
CA ALA A 329 5.85 -8.79 -19.26
C ALA A 329 4.62 -9.42 -19.93
N ASP A 330 3.81 -8.58 -20.59
CA ASP A 330 2.78 -9.00 -21.54
C ASP A 330 2.59 -7.93 -22.64
N PRO A 331 1.98 -8.27 -23.80
CA PRO A 331 1.88 -7.36 -24.94
C PRO A 331 0.91 -6.18 -24.77
N ALA A 332 -0.03 -6.26 -23.83
CA ALA A 332 -1.06 -5.25 -23.63
C ALA A 332 -0.76 -4.32 -22.44
N SER A 333 0.13 -4.73 -21.55
CA SER A 333 0.57 -3.94 -20.42
C SER A 333 1.71 -3.00 -20.80
N GLY A 334 1.70 -1.84 -20.17
CA GLY A 334 2.88 -0.98 -20.10
C GLY A 334 3.93 -1.49 -19.12
N ARG A 335 4.02 -2.81 -18.87
CA ARG A 335 4.94 -3.41 -17.90
C ARG A 335 6.10 -4.10 -18.60
N PHE A 336 7.29 -3.75 -18.15
CA PHE A 336 8.55 -4.26 -18.65
C PHE A 336 9.28 -4.97 -17.50
N THR A 337 9.90 -6.11 -17.76
CA THR A 337 10.56 -6.91 -16.73
C THR A 337 11.94 -7.37 -17.16
N ALA A 338 12.87 -7.45 -16.22
CA ALA A 338 14.17 -8.08 -16.38
C ALA A 338 14.55 -8.84 -15.11
N ALA A 339 15.20 -9.99 -15.29
CA ALA A 339 15.83 -10.72 -14.21
C ALA A 339 17.30 -10.29 -14.13
N ILE A 340 17.73 -9.84 -12.94
CA ILE A 340 19.12 -9.48 -12.65
C ILE A 340 19.71 -10.44 -11.61
N GLY A 341 21.01 -10.72 -11.71
CA GLY A 341 21.72 -11.50 -10.68
C GLY A 341 22.21 -10.62 -9.54
N SER A 342 22.07 -11.09 -8.30
CA SER A 342 22.53 -10.42 -7.08
C SER A 342 23.77 -11.10 -6.49
N ASP A 343 24.88 -11.10 -7.22
CA ASP A 343 26.12 -11.78 -6.84
C ASP A 343 26.85 -11.17 -5.63
N GLN A 344 26.64 -9.88 -5.36
CA GLN A 344 27.36 -9.16 -4.30
C GLN A 344 26.38 -8.62 -3.25
N PRO A 345 26.66 -8.77 -1.94
CA PRO A 345 25.88 -8.09 -0.92
C PRO A 345 26.12 -6.59 -0.99
N GLY A 346 25.07 -5.80 -0.79
CA GLY A 346 25.18 -4.34 -0.72
C GLY A 346 24.01 -3.59 -1.35
N LEU A 347 24.22 -2.29 -1.58
CA LEU A 347 23.24 -1.38 -2.14
C LEU A 347 23.27 -1.39 -3.67
N TYR A 348 22.15 -1.74 -4.28
CA TYR A 348 21.93 -1.67 -5.71
C TYR A 348 21.04 -0.46 -6.06
N ARG A 349 21.23 0.09 -7.25
CA ARG A 349 20.37 1.14 -7.83
C ARG A 349 19.90 0.71 -9.22
N VAL A 350 18.60 0.76 -9.46
CA VAL A 350 18.01 0.71 -10.79
C VAL A 350 17.54 2.10 -11.16
N HIS A 351 17.95 2.57 -12.32
CA HIS A 351 17.45 3.79 -12.95
C HIS A 351 16.73 3.41 -14.24
N ALA A 352 15.53 3.92 -14.46
CA ALA A 352 14.76 3.65 -15.67
C ALA A 352 14.19 4.94 -16.25
N GLU A 353 14.31 5.11 -17.56
CA GLU A 353 13.69 6.17 -18.34
C GLU A 353 12.75 5.57 -19.38
N ALA A 354 11.56 6.17 -19.56
CA ALA A 354 10.62 5.74 -20.58
C ALA A 354 10.29 6.89 -21.55
N LYS A 355 10.27 6.58 -22.85
CA LYS A 355 9.90 7.50 -23.92
C LYS A 355 8.85 6.84 -24.82
N ARG A 356 7.89 7.62 -25.33
CA ARG A 356 6.89 7.16 -26.31
C ARG A 356 6.89 8.11 -27.49
N ALA A 357 7.11 7.59 -28.70
CA ALA A 357 7.22 8.39 -29.93
C ALA A 357 8.15 9.62 -29.78
N GLY A 358 9.29 9.45 -29.10
CA GLY A 358 10.26 10.52 -28.86
C GLY A 358 9.92 11.48 -27.69
N THR A 359 8.72 11.39 -27.11
CA THR A 359 8.32 12.19 -25.94
C THR A 359 8.67 11.46 -24.66
N ALA A 360 9.35 12.12 -23.71
CA ALA A 360 9.65 11.56 -22.40
C ALA A 360 8.38 11.37 -21.57
N LEU A 361 8.14 10.14 -21.11
CA LEU A 361 7.07 9.83 -20.15
C LEU A 361 7.52 10.08 -18.71
N GLY A 362 8.79 9.79 -18.41
CA GLY A 362 9.38 10.05 -17.11
C GLY A 362 10.64 9.23 -16.87
N ALA A 363 11.21 9.42 -15.69
CA ALA A 363 12.33 8.66 -15.18
C ALA A 363 12.09 8.29 -13.71
N SER A 364 12.68 7.18 -13.26
CA SER A 364 12.53 6.67 -11.91
C SER A 364 13.85 6.09 -11.43
N ASP A 365 14.12 6.26 -10.14
CA ASP A 365 15.25 5.65 -9.46
C ASP A 365 14.76 4.81 -8.29
N ARG A 366 15.30 3.60 -8.18
CA ARG A 366 14.99 2.68 -7.09
C ARG A 366 16.26 2.08 -6.52
N TRP A 367 16.46 2.29 -5.23
CA TRP A 367 17.52 1.66 -4.47
C TRP A 367 16.95 0.48 -3.68
N PHE A 368 17.70 -0.61 -3.62
CA PHE A 368 17.37 -1.78 -2.80
C PHE A 368 18.65 -2.45 -2.31
N TYR A 369 18.53 -3.20 -1.22
CA TYR A 369 19.67 -3.83 -0.57
C TYR A 369 19.61 -5.35 -0.75
N VAL A 370 20.76 -5.95 -1.06
CA VAL A 370 20.94 -7.41 -1.15
C VAL A 370 21.75 -7.86 0.06
N GLY A 371 21.27 -8.86 0.79
CA GLY A 371 22.00 -9.45 1.93
C GLY A 371 22.06 -8.58 3.20
N GLY A 372 21.18 -7.59 3.33
CA GLY A 372 21.12 -6.69 4.51
C GLY A 372 20.14 -7.12 5.59
N ALA A 373 19.39 -8.19 5.35
CA ALA A 373 18.45 -8.76 6.30
C ALA A 373 18.59 -10.28 6.27
N ASP A 374 19.47 -10.81 7.10
CA ASP A 374 19.53 -12.26 7.33
C ASP A 374 18.16 -12.71 7.87
N ARG A 375 17.48 -13.58 7.13
CA ARG A 375 16.23 -14.20 7.58
C ARG A 375 16.40 -14.90 8.93
N GLU A 376 17.58 -15.47 9.17
CA GLU A 376 17.95 -16.13 10.43
C GLU A 376 17.98 -15.15 11.62
N PHE A 377 18.39 -13.90 11.42
CA PHE A 377 18.34 -12.86 12.46
C PHE A 377 16.96 -12.19 12.58
N SER A 378 16.08 -12.38 11.58
CA SER A 378 14.72 -11.82 11.56
C SER A 378 13.74 -12.63 12.42
N ASP A 379 13.89 -13.96 12.44
CA ASP A 379 13.24 -14.84 13.42
C ASP A 379 14.24 -15.92 13.89
N PRO A 380 15.08 -15.62 14.91
CA PRO A 380 16.10 -16.54 15.40
C PRO A 380 15.51 -17.72 16.20
N ARG A 381 14.19 -17.85 16.28
CA ARG A 381 13.54 -18.91 17.04
C ARG A 381 13.58 -20.23 16.27
N LEU A 382 13.96 -21.29 16.97
CA LEU A 382 13.88 -22.66 16.47
C LEU A 382 12.43 -23.03 16.10
N ASN A 383 12.16 -23.24 14.81
CA ASN A 383 10.87 -23.77 14.37
C ASN A 383 10.82 -25.30 14.49
N GLU A 384 10.73 -25.79 15.73
CA GLU A 384 10.75 -27.23 16.04
C GLU A 384 9.62 -27.99 15.33
N GLY A 385 8.44 -27.38 15.21
CA GLY A 385 7.28 -27.99 14.55
C GLY A 385 7.54 -28.26 13.06
N PHE A 386 8.17 -27.32 12.34
CA PHE A 386 8.56 -27.51 10.95
C PHE A 386 9.60 -28.61 10.79
N LEU A 387 10.68 -28.57 11.59
CA LEU A 387 11.79 -29.53 11.51
C LEU A 387 11.33 -30.98 11.78
N ARG A 388 10.42 -31.18 12.75
CA ARG A 388 9.82 -32.49 13.02
C ARG A 388 8.98 -33.02 11.85
N ARG A 389 8.25 -32.14 11.15
CA ARG A 389 7.47 -32.53 9.97
C ARG A 389 8.37 -32.92 8.81
N VAL A 390 9.41 -32.14 8.52
CA VAL A 390 10.39 -32.44 7.47
C VAL A 390 11.04 -33.80 7.73
N ALA A 391 11.54 -34.02 8.94
CA ALA A 391 12.15 -35.30 9.32
C ALA A 391 11.20 -36.48 9.12
N ARG A 392 9.94 -36.37 9.57
CA ARG A 392 8.96 -37.44 9.38
C ARG A 392 8.66 -37.72 7.91
N ASN A 393 8.55 -36.69 7.07
CA ASN A 393 8.22 -36.84 5.66
C ASN A 393 9.39 -37.37 4.82
N SER A 394 10.63 -37.10 5.22
CA SER A 394 11.83 -37.62 4.55
C SER A 394 12.30 -38.97 5.09
N GLY A 395 11.60 -39.56 6.08
CA GLY A 395 12.05 -40.77 6.78
C GLY A 395 13.22 -40.56 7.74
N GLY A 396 13.60 -39.29 7.98
CA GLY A 396 14.64 -38.91 8.92
C GLY A 396 14.15 -38.76 10.36
N ARG A 397 15.06 -38.35 11.25
CA ARG A 397 14.78 -38.12 12.68
C ARG A 397 15.19 -36.72 13.09
N TYR A 398 14.29 -36.01 13.77
CA TYR A 398 14.61 -34.72 14.39
C TYR A 398 15.40 -34.94 15.69
N VAL A 399 16.50 -34.19 15.86
CA VAL A 399 17.42 -34.30 17.00
C VAL A 399 17.73 -32.92 17.52
N ARG A 400 17.68 -32.73 18.85
CA ARG A 400 18.12 -31.48 19.48
C ARG A 400 19.65 -31.48 19.63
N ALA A 401 20.24 -30.29 19.69
CA ALA A 401 21.70 -30.15 19.82
C ALA A 401 22.27 -30.93 21.02
N ALA A 402 21.55 -30.97 22.15
CA ALA A 402 21.94 -31.73 23.34
C ALA A 402 22.02 -33.26 23.13
N ASP A 403 21.28 -33.79 22.14
CA ASP A 403 21.22 -35.21 21.82
C ASP A 403 22.12 -35.57 20.62
N ALA A 404 22.94 -34.65 20.12
CA ALA A 404 23.75 -34.86 18.91
C ALA A 404 24.69 -36.07 19.00
N SER A 405 25.20 -36.38 20.20
CA SER A 405 26.06 -37.55 20.43
C SER A 405 25.36 -38.89 20.16
N ARG A 406 24.02 -38.93 20.19
CA ARG A 406 23.21 -40.14 19.92
C ARG A 406 23.07 -40.43 18.43
N ILE A 407 23.35 -39.46 17.56
CA ILE A 407 23.23 -39.59 16.10
C ILE A 407 24.14 -40.71 15.59
N VAL A 408 25.38 -40.79 16.09
CA VAL A 408 26.35 -41.82 15.69
C VAL A 408 25.81 -43.22 15.97
N GLY A 409 25.24 -43.44 17.17
CA GLY A 409 24.64 -44.72 17.54
C GLY A 409 23.43 -45.09 16.68
N TRP A 410 22.61 -44.11 16.30
CA TRP A 410 21.48 -44.35 15.39
C TRP A 410 21.94 -44.66 13.97
N LEU A 411 22.96 -43.97 13.44
CA LEU A 411 23.52 -44.28 12.12
C LEU A 411 24.14 -45.68 12.08
N GLN A 412 24.84 -46.08 13.14
CA GLN A 412 25.38 -47.46 13.26
C GLN A 412 24.26 -48.51 13.31
N ALA A 413 23.17 -48.24 14.05
CA ALA A 413 22.01 -49.12 14.13
C ALA A 413 21.14 -49.12 12.85
N SER A 414 21.18 -48.03 12.07
CA SER A 414 20.46 -47.87 10.81
C SER A 414 21.25 -48.32 9.59
N THR A 415 22.44 -48.92 9.77
CA THR A 415 23.12 -49.65 8.70
C THR A 415 22.12 -50.71 8.19
N PRO A 416 21.65 -50.62 6.93
CA PRO A 416 20.69 -51.58 6.43
C PRO A 416 21.36 -52.95 6.44
N GLN A 417 20.77 -53.89 7.19
CA GLN A 417 21.00 -55.31 7.01
C GLN A 417 20.28 -55.77 5.72
N ASN A 418 20.50 -55.04 4.62
CA ASN A 418 20.24 -55.57 3.29
C ASN A 418 21.37 -56.56 3.00
N ALA A 419 21.40 -57.68 3.73
CA ALA A 419 21.99 -58.88 3.17
C ALA A 419 21.21 -59.12 1.87
N ALA A 420 21.91 -59.02 0.74
CA ALA A 420 21.31 -59.33 -0.55
C ALA A 420 20.54 -60.66 -0.42
N PRO A 421 19.32 -60.78 -0.96
CA PRO A 421 18.57 -62.02 -0.87
C PRO A 421 19.44 -63.18 -1.36
N GLU A 422 19.81 -64.09 -0.45
CA GLU A 422 20.60 -65.26 -0.78
C GLU A 422 19.71 -66.18 -1.61
N ARG A 423 19.89 -66.18 -2.94
CA ARG A 423 19.20 -67.11 -3.83
C ARG A 423 19.75 -68.51 -3.58
N ARG A 424 18.97 -69.34 -2.89
CA ARG A 424 19.24 -70.77 -2.78
C ARG A 424 18.43 -71.51 -3.84
N ASP A 425 19.13 -72.20 -4.72
CA ASP A 425 18.50 -73.11 -5.68
C ASP A 425 17.97 -74.32 -4.94
N LEU A 426 16.64 -74.47 -4.91
CA LEU A 426 15.92 -75.55 -4.22
C LEU A 426 16.35 -76.95 -4.69
N TRP A 427 16.95 -77.06 -5.89
CA TRP A 427 17.46 -78.31 -6.45
C TRP A 427 18.67 -78.87 -5.70
N HIS A 428 19.43 -78.02 -5.00
CA HIS A 428 20.60 -78.45 -4.23
C HIS A 428 20.25 -78.92 -2.81
N GLU A 429 18.98 -78.79 -2.39
CA GLU A 429 18.54 -79.21 -1.08
C GLU A 429 18.19 -80.71 -1.06
N PRO A 430 18.73 -81.52 -0.14
CA PRO A 430 18.50 -82.97 -0.10
C PRO A 430 17.02 -83.37 -0.02
N TRP A 431 16.18 -82.52 0.58
CA TRP A 431 14.75 -82.77 0.71
C TRP A 431 14.02 -82.69 -0.63
N ALA A 432 14.46 -81.86 -1.57
CA ALA A 432 13.85 -81.75 -2.89
C ALA A 432 14.09 -83.04 -3.68
N PHE A 433 15.29 -83.62 -3.56
CA PHE A 433 15.61 -84.93 -4.15
C PHE A 433 14.78 -86.04 -3.49
N ALA A 434 14.66 -86.02 -2.15
CA ALA A 434 13.82 -86.98 -1.42
C ALA A 434 12.35 -86.90 -1.85
N LEU A 435 11.82 -85.70 -2.08
CA LEU A 435 10.45 -85.49 -2.55
C LEU A 435 10.25 -86.08 -3.96
N VAL A 436 11.19 -85.85 -4.88
CA VAL A 436 11.13 -86.43 -6.23
C VAL A 436 11.16 -87.95 -6.17
N VAL A 437 12.07 -88.54 -5.39
CA VAL A 437 12.15 -90.00 -5.21
C VAL A 437 10.86 -90.55 -4.61
N LEU A 438 10.26 -89.85 -3.64
CA LEU A 438 9.03 -90.28 -2.98
C LEU A 438 7.83 -90.23 -3.94
N LEU A 439 7.73 -89.19 -4.78
CA LEU A 439 6.70 -89.11 -5.82
C LEU A 439 6.87 -90.21 -6.87
N LEU A 440 8.10 -90.50 -7.28
CA LEU A 440 8.42 -91.56 -8.25
C LEU A 440 8.15 -92.96 -7.66
N ALA A 441 8.47 -93.16 -6.38
CA ALA A 441 8.15 -94.39 -5.66
C ALA A 441 6.63 -94.55 -5.47
N ALA A 442 5.92 -93.46 -5.16
CA ALA A 442 4.46 -93.46 -5.04
C ALA A 442 3.81 -93.79 -6.40
N GLU A 443 4.31 -93.21 -7.50
CA GLU A 443 3.87 -93.52 -8.85
C GLU A 443 4.11 -95.00 -9.19
N TRP A 444 5.32 -95.52 -8.90
CA TRP A 444 5.64 -96.92 -9.14
C TRP A 444 4.76 -97.88 -8.34
N ILE A 445 4.49 -97.56 -7.06
CA ILE A 445 3.58 -98.34 -6.21
C ILE A 445 2.15 -98.28 -6.76
N LEU A 446 1.68 -97.11 -7.20
CA LEU A 446 0.37 -96.96 -7.83
C LEU A 446 0.27 -97.77 -9.12
N ARG A 447 1.26 -97.66 -10.03
CA ARG A 447 1.33 -98.44 -11.28
C ARG A 447 1.33 -99.93 -11.00
N ARG A 448 2.07 -100.38 -9.99
CA ARG A 448 2.14 -101.80 -9.61
C ARG A 448 0.83 -102.31 -9.01
N ARG A 449 0.10 -101.49 -8.26
CA ARG A 449 -1.22 -101.84 -7.69
C ARG A 449 -2.36 -101.78 -8.70
N TRP A 450 -2.27 -100.95 -9.74
CA TRP A 450 -3.32 -100.76 -10.74
C TRP A 450 -3.11 -101.54 -12.05
N GLY A 451 -2.12 -102.44 -12.11
CA GLY A 451 -2.07 -103.50 -13.13
C GLY A 451 -1.84 -103.04 -14.57
N LEU A 452 -1.08 -101.96 -14.78
CA LEU A 452 -0.53 -101.61 -16.09
C LEU A 452 0.86 -102.25 -16.23
N ARG A 453 0.97 -103.25 -17.11
CA ARG A 453 2.25 -103.75 -17.62
C ARG A 453 2.92 -102.70 -18.49
#